data_AF-A0A2T0MNB9-F1
#
_entry.id   AF-A0A2T0MNB9-F1
#
_cell.length_a   1.000
_cell.length_b   1.000
_cell.length_c   1.000
_cell.angle_alpha   90.00
_cell.angle_beta   90.00
_cell.angle_gamma   90.00
#
_symmetry.space_group_name_H-M   'P 1'
#
loop_
_entity.id
_entity.type
_entity.pdbx_description
1 polymer ?
#
loop_
_entity_poly.entity_id
_entity_poly.type
_entity_poly.pdbx_seq_one_letter_code
_entity_poly.pdbx_strand_id
1 'polypeptide(L)'
;MVPAWAGALAGLVSGGVALGIAQLAAGLVGPATFPVVAVGDAAVDLTPAPLKDFAIRTFGENDKAVLIGGVLVVLAAVAALIGVLARRRLAYGFAGLAAFGVVGLLAVLTRPDAGPLDAVPTVIGVAVGCWALSWLVRRASGGPIPANVPDTAFAPAATLPAPAATVGAPVAGPAAADGRPEDEPVVERPAVMRAGDGLRAFDRRRLITGAVGGVAVAGAAALLGRQFGGRQAVDAARVGVALPKPATPAKPLPAGTDLGIRGLSPFVTPNSDFYRVDTALVVPQVDPNDWSLRIHGLVDRPVELTYADLLKMPLTEADVTLTCVSNEVGGPYAGNARWLGVRMADVLRQAGLRSNADMLLSTSADGFTCGTPADVVMDGRDALFAVAMNGEVLPVDHGFPVRQVVPGLYGYVSATKWVVDIKVTRFDADEAYWTPRGWSEKGPIKTQSRIDVPGYGDSLQAGRTTIAGVAWAQHTGVDAVEVRVDRGEWRQAKLAAVPGPDTWRQWSIDWDATTGEHTLEVRATDAHGRTQTDRPAPPAPDGATGWHTVTVQVR
;
A
#
# COMPACT_ATOMS: atom_id res chain seq x y z
N MET A 1 -42.88 8.08 -5.59
CA MET A 1 -41.55 8.26 -6.24
C MET A 1 -40.45 7.94 -5.23
N VAL A 2 -39.38 7.26 -5.64
CA VAL A 2 -38.26 6.91 -4.75
C VAL A 2 -37.40 8.16 -4.48
N PRO A 3 -37.15 8.55 -3.21
CA PRO A 3 -36.37 9.74 -2.91
C PRO A 3 -34.89 9.59 -3.31
N ALA A 4 -34.19 10.71 -3.54
CA ALA A 4 -32.83 10.70 -4.05
C ALA A 4 -31.84 9.98 -3.11
N TRP A 5 -31.98 10.19 -1.80
CA TRP A 5 -31.18 9.50 -0.79
C TRP A 5 -31.35 7.97 -0.83
N ALA A 6 -32.54 7.48 -1.19
CA ALA A 6 -32.81 6.05 -1.30
C ALA A 6 -32.15 5.42 -2.53
N GLY A 7 -32.09 6.17 -3.65
CA GLY A 7 -31.29 5.78 -4.81
C GLY A 7 -29.79 5.76 -4.49
N ALA A 8 -29.29 6.80 -3.82
CA ALA A 8 -27.90 6.87 -3.39
C ALA A 8 -27.52 5.70 -2.48
N LEU A 9 -28.36 5.37 -1.48
CA LEU A 9 -28.16 4.22 -0.60
C LEU A 9 -28.15 2.90 -1.38
N ALA A 10 -29.09 2.69 -2.31
CA ALA A 10 -29.11 1.49 -3.15
C ALA A 10 -27.86 1.36 -4.02
N GLY A 11 -27.37 2.48 -4.53
CA GLY A 11 -26.11 2.56 -5.28
C GLY A 11 -24.89 2.21 -4.42
N LEU A 12 -24.76 2.83 -3.24
CA LEU A 12 -23.66 2.56 -2.30
C LEU A 12 -23.61 1.09 -1.87
N VAL A 13 -24.76 0.51 -1.51
CA VAL A 13 -24.82 -0.91 -1.10
C VAL A 13 -24.51 -1.84 -2.27
N SER A 14 -25.05 -1.57 -3.46
CA SER A 14 -24.73 -2.35 -4.67
C SER A 14 -23.23 -2.27 -5.00
N GLY A 15 -22.64 -1.08 -4.95
CA GLY A 15 -21.20 -0.89 -5.18
C GLY A 15 -20.36 -1.61 -4.13
N GLY A 16 -20.72 -1.53 -2.85
CA GLY A 16 -20.06 -2.26 -1.77
C GLY A 16 -20.13 -3.78 -1.96
N VAL A 17 -21.29 -4.32 -2.36
CA VAL A 17 -21.45 -5.75 -2.68
C VAL A 17 -20.61 -6.14 -3.90
N ALA A 18 -20.63 -5.33 -4.97
CA ALA A 18 -19.83 -5.57 -6.16
C ALA A 18 -18.34 -5.66 -5.83
N LEU A 19 -17.83 -4.71 -5.04
CA LEU A 19 -16.44 -4.69 -4.58
C LEU A 19 -16.12 -5.87 -3.66
N GLY A 20 -16.96 -6.16 -2.67
CA GLY A 20 -16.74 -7.27 -1.73
C GLY A 20 -16.70 -8.63 -2.42
N ILE A 21 -17.58 -8.86 -3.40
CA ILE A 21 -17.60 -10.11 -4.17
C ILE A 21 -16.44 -10.18 -5.16
N ALA A 22 -16.11 -9.08 -5.83
CA ALA A 22 -14.90 -9.04 -6.66
C ALA A 22 -13.65 -9.32 -5.83
N GLN A 23 -13.59 -8.81 -4.60
CA GLN A 23 -12.48 -9.05 -3.68
C GLN A 23 -12.40 -10.52 -3.22
N LEU A 24 -13.54 -11.14 -2.94
CA LEU A 24 -13.60 -12.57 -2.64
C LEU A 24 -13.15 -13.43 -3.83
N ALA A 25 -13.62 -13.11 -5.04
CA ALA A 25 -13.23 -13.82 -6.25
C ALA A 25 -11.73 -13.65 -6.55
N ALA A 26 -11.19 -12.43 -6.38
CA ALA A 26 -9.77 -12.15 -6.51
C ALA A 26 -8.91 -12.96 -5.52
N GLY A 27 -9.39 -13.13 -4.28
CA GLY A 27 -8.70 -13.98 -3.28
C GLY A 27 -8.54 -15.45 -3.69
N LEU A 28 -9.33 -15.94 -4.66
CA LEU A 28 -9.24 -17.32 -5.18
C LEU A 28 -8.37 -17.45 -6.44
N VAL A 29 -8.15 -16.35 -7.17
CA VAL A 29 -7.41 -16.34 -8.44
C VAL A 29 -6.00 -15.76 -8.27
N GLY A 30 -5.83 -14.80 -7.37
CA GLY A 30 -4.53 -14.19 -7.04
C GLY A 30 -4.68 -12.79 -6.44
N PRO A 31 -3.91 -12.42 -5.41
CA PRO A 31 -3.99 -11.10 -4.77
C PRO A 31 -3.72 -9.92 -5.72
N ALA A 32 -2.98 -10.13 -6.81
CA ALA A 32 -2.74 -9.09 -7.81
C ALA A 32 -4.04 -8.63 -8.50
N THR A 33 -5.10 -9.47 -8.55
CA THR A 33 -6.31 -9.21 -9.34
C THR A 33 -7.35 -8.30 -8.66
N PHE A 34 -7.02 -7.71 -7.50
CA PHE A 34 -7.95 -6.80 -6.82
C PHE A 34 -8.27 -5.57 -7.70
N PRO A 35 -9.54 -5.38 -8.13
CA PRO A 35 -9.88 -4.32 -9.09
C PRO A 35 -9.60 -2.90 -8.57
N VAL A 36 -9.76 -2.68 -7.26
CA VAL A 36 -9.45 -1.39 -6.61
C VAL A 36 -7.96 -1.09 -6.66
N VAL A 37 -7.12 -2.12 -6.52
CA VAL A 37 -5.66 -2.01 -6.58
C VAL A 37 -5.22 -1.75 -8.02
N ALA A 38 -5.76 -2.49 -8.98
CA ALA A 38 -5.46 -2.28 -10.40
C ALA A 38 -5.85 -0.87 -10.89
N VAL A 39 -7.03 -0.37 -10.49
CA VAL A 39 -7.44 1.01 -10.79
C VAL A 39 -6.56 2.03 -10.06
N GLY A 40 -6.14 1.73 -8.82
CA GLY A 40 -5.19 2.54 -8.07
C GLY A 40 -3.84 2.64 -8.77
N ASP A 41 -3.26 1.52 -9.18
CA ASP A 41 -1.96 1.46 -9.88
C ASP A 41 -2.04 2.22 -11.21
N ALA A 42 -3.07 1.99 -12.01
CA ALA A 42 -3.29 2.72 -13.26
C ALA A 42 -3.45 4.23 -13.02
N ALA A 43 -4.16 4.63 -11.96
CA ALA A 43 -4.29 6.03 -11.58
C ALA A 43 -2.93 6.63 -11.17
N VAL A 44 -2.10 5.89 -10.43
CA VAL A 44 -0.73 6.31 -10.13
C VAL A 44 0.04 6.47 -11.42
N ASP A 45 0.10 5.46 -12.29
CA ASP A 45 0.91 5.52 -13.51
C ASP A 45 0.52 6.69 -14.43
N LEU A 46 -0.77 7.00 -14.55
CA LEU A 46 -1.28 8.11 -15.36
C LEU A 46 -1.17 9.50 -14.69
N THR A 47 -0.91 9.55 -13.39
CA THR A 47 -0.83 10.83 -12.66
C THR A 47 0.44 11.60 -13.05
N PRO A 48 0.33 12.89 -13.44
CA PRO A 48 1.50 13.72 -13.74
C PRO A 48 2.46 13.84 -12.56
N ALA A 49 3.77 13.86 -12.84
CA ALA A 49 4.83 13.91 -11.82
C ALA A 49 4.64 15.00 -10.74
N PRO A 50 4.27 16.26 -11.07
CA PRO A 50 4.13 17.30 -10.04
C PRO A 50 3.07 16.98 -8.98
N LEU A 51 2.02 16.24 -9.34
CA LEU A 51 0.95 15.86 -8.41
C LEU A 51 1.39 14.70 -7.51
N LYS A 52 2.19 13.76 -8.03
CA LYS A 52 2.84 12.71 -7.23
C LYS A 52 3.79 13.33 -6.22
N ASP A 53 4.65 14.23 -6.66
CA ASP A 53 5.63 14.91 -5.80
C ASP A 53 4.94 15.74 -4.72
N PHE A 54 3.80 16.37 -5.04
CA PHE A 54 2.99 17.06 -4.03
C PHE A 54 2.42 16.09 -2.99
N ALA A 55 1.86 14.96 -3.43
CA ALA A 55 1.29 13.96 -2.53
C ALA A 55 2.36 13.34 -1.61
N ILE A 56 3.50 12.94 -2.18
CA ILE A 56 4.62 12.36 -1.42
C ILE A 56 5.17 13.37 -0.40
N ARG A 57 5.38 14.63 -0.79
CA ARG A 57 5.85 15.68 0.13
C ARG A 57 4.86 15.98 1.26
N THR A 58 3.56 15.91 0.98
CA THR A 58 2.52 16.28 1.95
C THR A 58 2.20 15.13 2.91
N PHE A 59 2.16 13.90 2.41
CA PHE A 59 1.64 12.74 3.16
C PHE A 59 2.73 11.72 3.56
N GLY A 60 3.97 11.87 3.07
CA GLY A 60 5.09 10.99 3.41
C GLY A 60 4.80 9.53 3.09
N GLU A 61 5.10 8.63 4.03
CA GLU A 61 4.87 7.17 3.91
C GLU A 61 3.38 6.78 3.82
N ASN A 62 2.46 7.72 4.11
CA ASN A 62 1.01 7.46 4.09
C ASN A 62 0.35 7.81 2.74
N ASP A 63 1.11 8.25 1.73
CA ASP A 63 0.61 8.65 0.41
C ASP A 63 -0.30 7.58 -0.23
N LYS A 64 0.05 6.30 -0.14
CA LYS A 64 -0.74 5.18 -0.64
C LYS A 64 -2.06 4.99 0.09
N ALA A 65 -2.04 5.13 1.42
CA ALA A 65 -3.27 5.02 2.22
C ALA A 65 -4.25 6.14 1.86
N VAL A 66 -3.73 7.36 1.64
CA VAL A 66 -4.51 8.52 1.19
C VAL A 66 -5.05 8.28 -0.22
N LEU A 67 -4.23 7.76 -1.14
CA LEU A 67 -4.67 7.41 -2.50
C LEU A 67 -5.81 6.38 -2.48
N ILE A 68 -5.64 5.27 -1.76
CA ILE A 68 -6.66 4.22 -1.64
C ILE A 68 -7.94 4.81 -1.03
N GLY A 69 -7.82 5.63 0.02
CA GLY A 69 -8.94 6.34 0.62
C GLY A 69 -9.65 7.25 -0.39
N GLY A 70 -8.90 8.02 -1.18
CA GLY A 70 -9.42 8.90 -2.23
C GLY A 70 -10.16 8.13 -3.32
N VAL A 71 -9.59 7.03 -3.81
CA VAL A 71 -10.24 6.13 -4.77
C VAL A 71 -11.56 5.62 -4.19
N LEU A 72 -11.57 5.11 -2.95
CA LEU A 72 -12.80 4.61 -2.31
C LEU A 72 -13.89 5.68 -2.19
N VAL A 73 -13.53 6.93 -1.89
CA VAL A 73 -14.47 8.06 -1.85
C VAL A 73 -15.06 8.34 -3.23
N VAL A 74 -14.23 8.35 -4.28
CA VAL A 74 -14.69 8.54 -5.66
C VAL A 74 -15.62 7.39 -6.08
N LEU A 75 -15.26 6.14 -5.76
CA LEU A 75 -16.09 4.96 -6.03
C LEU A 75 -17.44 5.06 -5.32
N ALA A 76 -17.46 5.48 -4.05
CA ALA A 76 -18.70 5.70 -3.31
C ALA A 76 -19.56 6.79 -3.95
N ALA A 77 -18.96 7.90 -4.40
CA ALA A 77 -19.68 8.98 -5.08
C ALA A 77 -20.28 8.53 -6.43
N VAL A 78 -19.50 7.81 -7.24
CA VAL A 78 -19.96 7.22 -8.50
C VAL A 78 -21.08 6.21 -8.25
N ALA A 79 -20.92 5.31 -7.27
CA ALA A 79 -21.94 4.34 -6.90
C ALA A 79 -23.24 5.02 -6.46
N ALA A 80 -23.15 6.06 -5.62
CA ALA A 80 -24.30 6.86 -5.22
C ALA A 80 -24.98 7.52 -6.42
N LEU A 81 -24.22 8.10 -7.36
CA LEU A 81 -24.74 8.72 -8.58
C LEU A 81 -25.46 7.69 -9.47
N ILE A 82 -24.85 6.53 -9.71
CA ILE A 82 -25.46 5.42 -10.47
C ILE A 82 -26.79 5.02 -9.82
N GLY A 83 -26.82 4.88 -8.49
CA GLY A 83 -28.04 4.56 -7.75
C GLY A 83 -29.12 5.64 -7.87
N VAL A 84 -28.74 6.92 -7.85
CA VAL A 84 -29.65 8.06 -8.07
C VAL A 84 -30.23 8.05 -9.49
N LEU A 85 -29.41 7.74 -10.51
CA LEU A 85 -29.82 7.64 -11.93
C LEU A 85 -30.72 6.43 -12.20
N ALA A 86 -30.45 5.30 -11.53
CA ALA A 86 -31.25 4.08 -11.61
C ALA A 86 -32.72 4.29 -11.21
N ARG A 87 -33.01 5.33 -10.41
CA ARG A 87 -34.38 5.72 -10.06
C ARG A 87 -35.20 6.22 -11.25
N ARG A 88 -34.55 6.82 -12.26
CA ARG A 88 -35.23 7.32 -13.46
C ARG A 88 -35.55 6.18 -14.41
N ARG A 89 -34.54 5.35 -14.72
CA ARG A 89 -34.67 4.08 -15.43
C ARG A 89 -33.57 3.14 -14.95
N LEU A 90 -33.93 1.89 -14.65
CA LEU A 90 -32.95 0.86 -14.25
C LEU A 90 -31.83 0.67 -15.27
N ALA A 91 -32.13 0.86 -16.57
CA ALA A 91 -31.14 0.79 -17.64
C ALA A 91 -29.95 1.75 -17.43
N TYR A 92 -30.17 2.94 -16.86
CA TYR A 92 -29.08 3.88 -16.56
C TYR A 92 -28.17 3.36 -15.43
N GLY A 93 -28.73 2.63 -14.48
CA GLY A 93 -27.95 1.96 -13.43
C GLY A 93 -27.04 0.88 -14.00
N PHE A 94 -27.57 0.02 -14.87
CA PHE A 94 -26.79 -1.01 -15.55
C PHE A 94 -25.73 -0.44 -16.49
N ALA A 95 -26.08 0.59 -17.27
CA ALA A 95 -25.11 1.26 -18.13
C ALA A 95 -23.96 1.88 -17.33
N GLY A 96 -24.27 2.51 -16.19
CA GLY A 96 -23.25 3.08 -15.30
C GLY A 96 -22.32 2.01 -14.70
N LEU A 97 -22.87 0.90 -14.20
CA LEU A 97 -22.08 -0.22 -13.67
C LEU A 97 -21.25 -0.91 -14.76
N ALA A 98 -21.81 -1.09 -15.96
CA ALA A 98 -21.09 -1.67 -17.09
C ALA A 98 -19.93 -0.77 -17.54
N ALA A 99 -20.17 0.54 -17.69
CA ALA A 99 -19.13 1.49 -18.05
C ALA A 99 -18.00 1.51 -17.01
N PHE A 100 -18.36 1.52 -15.71
CA PHE A 100 -17.38 1.45 -14.64
C PHE A 100 -16.61 0.11 -14.64
N GLY A 101 -17.30 -1.00 -14.91
CA GLY A 101 -16.70 -2.32 -15.07
C GLY A 101 -15.70 -2.40 -16.23
N VAL A 102 -15.99 -1.74 -17.35
CA VAL A 102 -15.06 -1.63 -18.49
C VAL A 102 -13.79 -0.89 -18.09
N VAL A 103 -13.90 0.22 -17.35
CA VAL A 103 -12.72 0.94 -16.85
C VAL A 103 -11.87 0.05 -15.93
N GLY A 104 -12.50 -0.66 -14.99
CA GLY A 104 -11.82 -1.63 -14.13
C GLY A 104 -11.14 -2.76 -14.92
N LEU A 105 -11.81 -3.26 -15.97
CA LEU A 105 -11.27 -4.32 -16.82
C LEU A 105 -10.07 -3.83 -17.65
N LEU A 106 -10.14 -2.62 -18.21
CA LEU A 106 -9.02 -2.01 -18.93
C LEU A 106 -7.82 -1.79 -18.00
N ALA A 107 -8.05 -1.35 -16.77
CA ALA A 107 -6.97 -1.19 -15.78
C ALA A 107 -6.29 -2.53 -15.44
N VAL A 108 -7.05 -3.63 -15.37
CA VAL A 108 -6.48 -4.97 -15.18
C VAL A 108 -5.70 -5.43 -16.41
N LEU A 109 -6.29 -5.30 -17.60
CA LEU A 109 -5.71 -5.83 -18.85
C LEU A 109 -4.52 -5.02 -19.38
N THR A 110 -4.33 -3.78 -18.92
CA THR A 110 -3.17 -2.95 -19.31
C THR A 110 -1.91 -3.26 -18.50
N ARG A 111 -2.00 -4.16 -17.51
CA ARG A 111 -0.84 -4.58 -16.74
C ARG A 111 0.09 -5.50 -17.54
N PRO A 112 1.41 -5.39 -17.37
CA PRO A 112 2.39 -6.19 -18.10
C PRO A 112 2.20 -7.71 -17.95
N ASP A 113 1.69 -8.16 -16.79
CA ASP A 113 1.55 -9.58 -16.44
C ASP A 113 0.09 -10.09 -16.51
N ALA A 114 -0.82 -9.35 -17.15
CA ALA A 114 -2.25 -9.66 -17.14
C ALA A 114 -2.60 -10.93 -17.93
N GLY A 115 -3.18 -11.92 -17.24
CA GLY A 115 -3.75 -13.13 -17.83
C GLY A 115 -5.26 -13.03 -18.06
N PRO A 116 -5.86 -13.91 -18.91
CA PRO A 116 -7.31 -13.91 -19.16
C PRO A 116 -8.17 -14.16 -17.91
N LEU A 117 -7.62 -14.84 -16.90
CA LEU A 117 -8.31 -15.14 -15.65
C LEU A 117 -8.42 -13.91 -14.73
N ASP A 118 -7.58 -12.89 -14.92
CA ASP A 118 -7.57 -11.68 -14.09
C ASP A 118 -8.80 -10.79 -14.33
N ALA A 119 -9.49 -11.00 -15.46
CA ALA A 119 -10.76 -10.34 -15.78
C ALA A 119 -11.95 -10.86 -14.95
N VAL A 120 -11.87 -12.11 -14.46
CA VAL A 120 -12.99 -12.84 -13.84
C VAL A 120 -13.55 -12.12 -12.61
N PRO A 121 -12.72 -11.65 -11.64
CA PRO A 121 -13.22 -10.95 -10.46
C PRO A 121 -14.02 -9.68 -10.79
N THR A 122 -13.55 -8.89 -11.76
CA THR A 122 -14.22 -7.66 -12.21
C THR A 122 -15.57 -7.97 -12.84
N VAL A 123 -15.64 -8.98 -13.71
CA VAL A 123 -16.89 -9.38 -14.37
C VAL A 123 -17.92 -9.90 -13.37
N ILE A 124 -17.51 -10.76 -12.43
CA ILE A 124 -18.39 -11.26 -11.36
C ILE A 124 -18.90 -10.11 -10.49
N GLY A 125 -18.00 -9.21 -10.07
CA GLY A 125 -18.36 -8.04 -9.27
C GLY A 125 -19.42 -7.16 -9.94
N VAL A 126 -19.25 -6.86 -11.23
CA VAL A 126 -20.22 -6.07 -12.01
C VAL A 126 -21.57 -6.79 -12.13
N ALA A 127 -21.56 -8.09 -12.43
CA ALA A 127 -22.78 -8.88 -12.56
C ALA A 127 -23.58 -8.91 -11.24
N VAL A 128 -22.90 -9.17 -10.11
CA VAL A 128 -23.53 -9.19 -8.79
C VAL A 128 -23.96 -7.78 -8.34
N GLY A 129 -23.18 -6.75 -8.67
CA GLY A 129 -23.55 -5.35 -8.45
C GLY A 129 -24.84 -4.97 -9.17
N CYS A 130 -24.96 -5.33 -10.45
CA CYS A 130 -26.18 -5.15 -11.24
C CYS A 130 -27.36 -5.88 -10.61
N TRP A 131 -27.19 -7.15 -10.21
CA TRP A 131 -28.23 -7.91 -9.53
C TRP A 131 -28.68 -7.22 -8.24
N ALA A 132 -27.75 -6.84 -7.37
CA ALA A 132 -28.02 -6.17 -6.09
C ALA A 132 -28.74 -4.83 -6.28
N LEU A 133 -28.31 -4.01 -7.25
CA LEU A 133 -28.96 -2.74 -7.58
C LEU A 133 -30.40 -2.97 -8.03
N SER A 134 -30.60 -3.93 -8.94
CA SER A 134 -31.94 -4.25 -9.45
C SER A 134 -32.86 -4.74 -8.34
N TRP A 135 -32.34 -5.55 -7.42
CA TRP A 135 -33.07 -6.09 -6.29
C TRP A 135 -33.46 -4.98 -5.30
N LEU A 136 -32.52 -4.10 -4.91
CA LEU A 136 -32.77 -2.99 -3.97
C LEU A 136 -33.77 -1.97 -4.53
N VAL A 137 -33.64 -1.59 -5.80
CA VAL A 137 -34.55 -0.63 -6.44
C VAL A 137 -35.95 -1.23 -6.62
N ARG A 138 -36.06 -2.52 -6.95
CA ARG A 138 -37.36 -3.23 -6.99
C ARG A 138 -37.99 -3.33 -5.61
N ARG A 139 -37.20 -3.58 -4.55
CA ARG A 139 -37.69 -3.65 -3.17
C ARG A 139 -38.16 -2.29 -2.63
N ALA A 140 -37.51 -1.21 -3.06
CA ALA A 140 -37.90 0.17 -2.72
C ALA A 140 -39.19 0.62 -3.41
N SER A 141 -39.54 -0.02 -4.53
CA SER A 141 -40.79 0.17 -5.24
C SER A 141 -41.87 -0.68 -4.57
N GLY A 142 -42.67 -0.10 -3.67
CA GLY A 142 -43.73 -0.81 -2.97
C GLY A 142 -44.86 -1.29 -3.89
N GLY A 143 -45.80 -2.04 -3.31
CA GLY A 143 -46.98 -2.55 -4.01
C GLY A 143 -47.92 -1.44 -4.50
N PRO A 144 -48.92 -1.79 -5.35
CA PRO A 144 -49.96 -0.85 -5.75
C PRO A 144 -50.64 -0.26 -4.51
N ILE A 145 -50.86 1.06 -4.49
CA ILE A 145 -51.73 1.67 -3.48
C ILE A 145 -53.13 1.08 -3.70
N PRO A 146 -53.79 0.49 -2.68
CA PRO A 146 -55.16 0.03 -2.81
C PRO A 146 -56.08 1.22 -3.14
N ALA A 147 -56.69 1.20 -4.31
CA ALA A 147 -57.77 2.13 -4.66
C ALA A 147 -59.07 1.62 -4.00
N ASN A 148 -59.15 1.74 -2.68
CA ASN A 148 -60.40 1.65 -1.92
C ASN A 148 -60.15 2.17 -0.51
N VAL A 149 -60.37 3.47 -0.32
CA VAL A 149 -60.71 4.00 1.00
C VAL A 149 -62.23 3.89 1.09
N PRO A 150 -62.81 3.10 2.02
CA PRO A 150 -64.24 3.11 2.24
C PRO A 150 -64.68 4.54 2.65
N ASP A 151 -65.74 5.04 2.04
CA ASP A 151 -66.38 6.35 2.29
C ASP A 151 -67.00 6.50 3.70
N THR A 152 -66.43 5.89 4.73
CA THR A 152 -66.97 5.89 6.11
C THR A 152 -66.26 6.86 7.06
N ALA A 153 -65.71 7.96 6.54
CA ALA A 153 -65.07 9.00 7.37
C ALA A 153 -65.54 10.44 7.09
N PHE A 154 -66.79 10.61 6.68
CA PHE A 154 -67.53 11.88 6.85
C PHE A 154 -68.76 11.65 7.73
N ALA A 155 -68.53 11.42 9.02
CA ALA A 155 -69.55 11.65 10.04
C ALA A 155 -69.45 13.14 10.45
N PRO A 156 -70.55 13.92 10.43
CA PRO A 156 -70.51 15.32 10.82
C PRO A 156 -70.20 15.41 12.32
N ALA A 157 -69.17 16.19 12.65
CA ALA A 157 -68.75 16.44 14.02
C ALA A 157 -69.87 17.16 14.79
N ALA A 158 -70.56 16.42 15.64
CA ALA A 158 -71.39 16.98 16.69
C ALA A 158 -70.48 17.53 17.82
N THR A 159 -70.71 18.81 18.08
CA THR A 159 -70.34 19.69 19.18
C THR A 159 -69.84 19.03 20.48
N LEU A 160 -68.69 19.52 20.96
CA LEU A 160 -68.06 19.23 22.26
C LEU A 160 -69.03 19.43 23.45
N PRO A 161 -68.79 18.70 24.55
CA PRO A 161 -68.53 19.43 25.80
C PRO A 161 -67.34 18.87 26.60
N ALA A 162 -66.65 19.79 27.28
CA ALA A 162 -65.59 19.55 28.26
C ALA A 162 -66.19 19.35 29.69
N PRO A 163 -65.38 19.25 30.77
CA PRO A 163 -65.13 18.01 31.51
C PRO A 163 -65.68 18.02 32.95
N ALA A 164 -65.91 16.85 33.55
CA ALA A 164 -65.93 16.63 35.01
C ALA A 164 -65.95 15.12 35.30
N ALA A 165 -64.90 14.58 35.93
CA ALA A 165 -64.78 14.38 37.37
C ALA A 165 -65.64 13.22 37.93
N THR A 166 -64.95 12.10 38.15
CA THR A 166 -64.98 11.21 39.32
C THR A 166 -66.30 10.81 39.98
N VAL A 167 -66.49 9.47 39.95
CA VAL A 167 -66.86 8.56 41.05
C VAL A 167 -68.33 8.54 41.50
N GLY A 168 -68.90 7.33 41.43
CA GLY A 168 -70.02 6.92 42.28
C GLY A 168 -70.99 5.93 41.62
N ALA A 169 -70.76 4.64 41.86
CA ALA A 169 -71.73 3.54 41.68
C ALA A 169 -72.99 3.76 42.59
N PRO A 170 -74.05 2.90 42.60
CA PRO A 170 -74.16 1.53 42.04
C PRO A 170 -75.57 1.11 41.48
N VAL A 171 -75.66 -0.19 41.16
CA VAL A 171 -76.83 -1.12 41.18
C VAL A 171 -77.62 -1.41 39.88
N ALA A 172 -77.22 -2.52 39.25
CA ALA A 172 -77.94 -3.73 38.81
C ALA A 172 -79.32 -3.72 38.10
N GLY A 173 -79.31 -4.34 36.89
CA GLY A 173 -80.20 -5.45 36.47
C GLY A 173 -81.28 -5.15 35.40
N PRO A 174 -81.83 -6.18 34.70
CA PRO A 174 -81.12 -7.13 33.81
C PRO A 174 -81.85 -7.42 32.46
N ALA A 175 -81.19 -8.24 31.60
CA ALA A 175 -81.74 -9.21 30.59
C ALA A 175 -82.37 -8.67 29.29
N ALA A 176 -82.35 -9.32 28.09
CA ALA A 176 -81.67 -10.49 27.50
C ALA A 176 -82.07 -10.60 25.99
N ALA A 177 -81.25 -11.31 25.20
CA ALA A 177 -81.58 -12.12 23.99
C ALA A 177 -82.11 -11.43 22.70
N ASP A 178 -82.00 -11.94 21.46
CA ASP A 178 -81.12 -12.86 20.70
C ASP A 178 -81.67 -12.89 19.25
N GLY A 179 -80.90 -13.26 18.22
CA GLY A 179 -81.43 -13.75 16.91
C GLY A 179 -81.14 -12.95 15.61
N ARG A 180 -80.58 -13.65 14.59
CA ARG A 180 -80.34 -13.29 13.16
C ARG A 180 -81.35 -14.05 12.24
N PRO A 181 -81.23 -14.20 10.88
CA PRO A 181 -80.50 -13.52 9.75
C PRO A 181 -81.48 -13.11 8.58
N GLU A 182 -81.12 -12.52 7.41
CA GLU A 182 -80.57 -13.10 6.15
C GLU A 182 -80.40 -12.03 5.01
N ASP A 183 -79.76 -12.45 3.91
CA ASP A 183 -79.17 -11.84 2.68
C ASP A 183 -79.92 -10.80 1.80
N GLU A 184 -79.15 -10.02 0.99
CA GLU A 184 -79.46 -9.67 -0.44
C GLU A 184 -78.27 -8.97 -1.21
N PRO A 185 -78.25 -8.98 -2.57
CA PRO A 185 -77.03 -9.11 -3.39
C PRO A 185 -76.50 -7.86 -4.15
N VAL A 186 -75.36 -8.07 -4.83
CA VAL A 186 -74.43 -7.13 -5.50
C VAL A 186 -74.93 -6.57 -6.85
N VAL A 187 -74.71 -5.27 -7.08
CA VAL A 187 -74.85 -4.60 -8.40
C VAL A 187 -73.50 -4.04 -8.86
N GLU A 188 -73.05 -4.46 -10.04
CA GLU A 188 -71.79 -4.07 -10.71
C GLU A 188 -71.97 -2.77 -11.54
N ARG A 189 -70.97 -1.86 -11.55
CA ARG A 189 -71.00 -0.57 -12.28
C ARG A 189 -69.83 -0.40 -13.28
N PRO A 190 -69.98 0.39 -14.37
CA PRO A 190 -69.27 0.20 -15.65
C PRO A 190 -67.94 0.97 -15.85
N ALA A 191 -67.32 0.68 -17.00
CA ALA A 191 -65.90 0.72 -17.34
C ALA A 191 -65.26 2.08 -17.74
N VAL A 192 -65.43 3.16 -16.97
CA VAL A 192 -64.85 4.50 -17.33
C VAL A 192 -63.70 4.97 -16.40
N MET A 193 -63.16 4.11 -15.52
CA MET A 193 -62.01 4.43 -14.66
C MET A 193 -60.81 3.49 -14.91
N ARG A 194 -60.37 3.36 -16.17
CA ARG A 194 -59.10 2.70 -16.54
C ARG A 194 -58.16 3.69 -17.20
N ALA A 195 -57.67 4.65 -16.44
CA ALA A 195 -56.50 5.47 -16.81
C ALA A 195 -55.86 6.07 -15.54
N GLY A 196 -55.30 5.19 -14.71
CA GLY A 196 -54.52 5.56 -13.53
C GLY A 196 -53.40 4.56 -13.36
N ASP A 197 -52.34 4.69 -14.17
CA ASP A 197 -51.12 3.90 -13.99
C ASP A 197 -50.58 4.11 -12.57
N GLY A 198 -50.51 3.00 -11.83
CA GLY A 198 -50.45 2.97 -10.37
C GLY A 198 -49.28 3.75 -9.77
N LEU A 199 -49.61 4.72 -8.91
CA LEU A 199 -48.69 5.29 -7.94
C LEU A 199 -48.23 4.18 -6.99
N ARG A 200 -47.02 3.65 -7.18
CA ARG A 200 -46.39 2.72 -6.23
C ARG A 200 -45.89 3.49 -5.00
N ALA A 201 -46.32 3.07 -3.81
CA ALA A 201 -45.84 3.64 -2.55
C ALA A 201 -44.36 3.29 -2.31
N PHE A 202 -43.56 4.20 -1.77
CA PHE A 202 -42.16 3.92 -1.42
C PHE A 202 -42.10 3.14 -0.10
N ASP A 203 -41.48 1.95 -0.10
CA ASP A 203 -41.33 1.13 1.12
C ASP A 203 -39.93 1.31 1.74
N ARG A 204 -39.82 2.27 2.66
CA ARG A 204 -38.59 2.59 3.39
C ARG A 204 -38.06 1.39 4.18
N ARG A 205 -38.94 0.60 4.80
CA ARG A 205 -38.56 -0.51 5.70
C ARG A 205 -37.94 -1.66 4.92
N ARG A 206 -38.50 -1.99 3.75
CA ARG A 206 -37.93 -3.00 2.85
C ARG A 206 -36.60 -2.59 2.24
N LEU A 207 -36.41 -1.32 1.93
CA LEU A 207 -35.12 -0.81 1.47
C LEU A 207 -34.06 -0.89 2.56
N ILE A 208 -34.36 -0.44 3.79
CA ILE A 208 -33.39 -0.47 4.89
C ILE A 208 -33.00 -1.91 5.24
N THR A 209 -33.96 -2.83 5.33
CA THR A 209 -33.63 -4.25 5.60
C THR A 209 -32.82 -4.89 4.46
N GLY A 210 -33.12 -4.53 3.20
CA GLY A 210 -32.31 -4.93 2.06
C GLY A 210 -30.89 -4.35 2.09
N ALA A 211 -30.75 -3.08 2.48
CA ALA A 211 -29.47 -2.41 2.63
C ALA A 211 -28.61 -3.06 3.72
N VAL A 212 -29.18 -3.38 4.89
CA VAL A 212 -28.48 -4.12 5.96
C VAL A 212 -28.00 -5.48 5.46
N GLY A 213 -28.85 -6.22 4.72
CA GLY A 213 -28.45 -7.50 4.13
C GLY A 213 -27.29 -7.36 3.13
N GLY A 214 -27.34 -6.34 2.26
CA GLY A 214 -26.25 -6.07 1.31
C GLY A 214 -24.94 -5.67 2.00
N VAL A 215 -25.00 -4.83 3.05
CA VAL A 215 -23.83 -4.47 3.86
C VAL A 215 -23.25 -5.70 4.56
N ALA A 216 -24.08 -6.58 5.09
CA ALA A 216 -23.63 -7.82 5.71
C ALA A 216 -22.92 -8.75 4.70
N VAL A 217 -23.48 -8.90 3.49
CA VAL A 217 -22.83 -9.67 2.39
C VAL A 217 -21.50 -9.05 1.99
N ALA A 218 -21.45 -7.73 1.80
CA ALA A 218 -20.20 -7.03 1.47
C ALA A 218 -19.14 -7.19 2.57
N GLY A 219 -19.53 -7.04 3.84
CA GLY A 219 -18.66 -7.23 4.99
C GLY A 219 -18.14 -8.66 5.13
N ALA A 220 -19.02 -9.66 4.99
CA ALA A 220 -18.65 -11.07 5.03
C ALA A 220 -17.72 -11.45 3.87
N ALA A 221 -18.01 -11.00 2.65
CA ALA A 221 -17.18 -11.25 1.48
C ALA A 221 -15.79 -10.59 1.61
N ALA A 222 -15.71 -9.38 2.17
CA ALA A 222 -14.44 -8.72 2.45
C ALA A 222 -13.62 -9.45 3.53
N LEU A 223 -14.27 -9.93 4.60
CA LEU A 223 -13.61 -10.70 5.66
C LEU A 223 -13.10 -12.04 5.13
N LEU A 224 -13.92 -12.78 4.39
CA LEU A 224 -13.53 -14.04 3.77
C LEU A 224 -12.44 -13.83 2.72
N GLY A 225 -12.53 -12.79 1.89
CA GLY A 225 -11.49 -12.45 0.93
C GLY A 225 -10.14 -12.14 1.59
N ARG A 226 -10.14 -11.54 2.79
CA ARG A 226 -8.91 -11.35 3.58
C ARG A 226 -8.35 -12.67 4.13
N GLN A 227 -9.22 -13.61 4.50
CA GLN A 227 -8.82 -14.91 5.02
C GLN A 227 -8.26 -15.81 3.90
N PHE A 228 -8.84 -15.77 2.71
CA PHE A 228 -8.33 -16.46 1.52
C PHE A 228 -7.16 -15.74 0.83
N GLY A 229 -6.97 -14.45 1.08
CA GLY A 229 -5.91 -13.62 0.49
C GLY A 229 -4.49 -13.87 1.00
N GLY A 230 -4.18 -15.09 1.45
CA GLY A 230 -2.82 -15.58 1.73
C GLY A 230 -2.12 -15.03 2.99
N ARG A 231 -2.49 -13.85 3.52
CA ARG A 231 -1.76 -13.18 4.62
C ARG A 231 -1.50 -14.06 5.84
N GLN A 232 -2.55 -14.70 6.38
CA GLN A 232 -2.40 -15.55 7.56
C GLN A 232 -1.56 -16.80 7.28
N ALA A 233 -1.65 -17.36 6.08
CA ALA A 233 -0.87 -18.52 5.67
C ALA A 233 0.62 -18.16 5.49
N VAL A 234 0.91 -17.02 4.87
CA VAL A 234 2.29 -16.51 4.68
C VAL A 234 2.93 -16.14 6.00
N ASP A 235 2.20 -15.47 6.91
CA ASP A 235 2.71 -15.18 8.25
C ASP A 235 3.02 -16.46 9.04
N ALA A 236 2.12 -17.46 8.98
CA ALA A 236 2.34 -18.75 9.62
C ALA A 236 3.54 -19.51 9.00
N ALA A 237 3.64 -19.51 7.67
CA ALA A 237 4.75 -20.12 6.94
C ALA A 237 6.07 -19.46 7.32
N ARG A 238 6.11 -18.11 7.38
CA ARG A 238 7.28 -17.32 7.79
C ARG A 238 7.74 -17.67 9.21
N VAL A 239 6.82 -17.74 10.17
CA VAL A 239 7.14 -18.12 11.57
C VAL A 239 7.63 -19.58 11.66
N GLY A 240 7.17 -20.45 10.76
CA GLY A 240 7.62 -21.84 10.67
C GLY A 240 9.00 -22.04 10.03
N VAL A 241 9.59 -21.01 9.40
CA VAL A 241 10.92 -21.15 8.78
C VAL A 241 12.01 -21.24 9.85
N ALA A 242 12.74 -22.35 9.86
CA ALA A 242 13.99 -22.48 10.60
C ALA A 242 15.15 -21.94 9.75
N LEU A 243 15.79 -20.86 10.18
CA LEU A 243 16.94 -20.29 9.47
C LEU A 243 18.18 -21.20 9.61
N PRO A 244 18.83 -21.55 8.49
CA PRO A 244 20.12 -22.23 8.54
C PRO A 244 21.20 -21.36 9.17
N LYS A 245 22.20 -21.99 9.78
CA LYS A 245 23.41 -21.27 10.20
C LYS A 245 24.19 -20.78 8.97
N PRO A 246 24.77 -19.58 9.00
CA PRO A 246 25.60 -19.11 7.90
C PRO A 246 26.81 -20.01 7.71
N ALA A 247 27.10 -20.37 6.46
CA ALA A 247 28.36 -20.98 6.06
C ALA A 247 29.52 -19.97 6.15
N THR A 248 29.22 -18.71 5.83
CA THR A 248 30.14 -17.57 5.98
C THR A 248 29.51 -16.55 6.94
N PRO A 249 29.77 -16.65 8.26
CA PRO A 249 29.24 -15.69 9.22
C PRO A 249 29.88 -14.31 9.05
N ALA A 250 29.12 -13.26 9.38
CA ALA A 250 29.64 -11.90 9.37
C ALA A 250 30.70 -11.77 10.47
N LYS A 251 31.68 -10.90 10.24
CA LYS A 251 32.65 -10.56 11.29
C LYS A 251 31.91 -9.96 12.50
N PRO A 252 32.37 -10.22 13.74
CA PRO A 252 31.88 -9.51 14.89
C PRO A 252 32.01 -8.00 14.68
N LEU A 253 31.00 -7.24 15.11
CA LEU A 253 31.06 -5.78 15.04
C LEU A 253 32.23 -5.28 15.90
N PRO A 254 33.11 -4.41 15.39
CA PRO A 254 34.17 -3.82 16.17
C PRO A 254 33.64 -3.07 17.40
N ALA A 255 34.44 -3.00 18.47
CA ALA A 255 34.12 -2.14 19.59
C ALA A 255 34.03 -0.67 19.15
N GLY A 256 33.02 0.06 19.63
CA GLY A 256 32.77 1.46 19.24
C GLY A 256 32.12 1.62 17.86
N THR A 257 31.46 0.58 17.35
CA THR A 257 30.60 0.68 16.15
C THR A 257 29.33 1.50 16.42
N ASP A 258 28.75 1.32 17.61
CA ASP A 258 27.65 2.15 18.10
C ASP A 258 28.18 3.11 19.19
N LEU A 259 27.92 4.40 19.03
CA LEU A 259 28.35 5.46 19.95
C LEU A 259 27.42 5.61 21.15
N GLY A 260 26.22 5.02 21.13
CA GLY A 260 25.26 5.08 22.25
C GLY A 260 24.75 6.50 22.56
N ILE A 261 24.82 7.41 21.58
CA ILE A 261 24.35 8.80 21.72
C ILE A 261 22.83 8.81 21.57
N ARG A 262 22.13 9.43 22.53
CA ARG A 262 20.66 9.52 22.48
C ARG A 262 20.21 10.30 21.25
N GLY A 263 19.31 9.70 20.46
CA GLY A 263 18.75 10.30 19.24
C GLY A 263 19.58 10.07 17.98
N LEU A 264 20.83 9.58 18.11
CA LEU A 264 21.62 9.12 16.98
C LEU A 264 21.02 7.82 16.42
N SER A 265 20.96 7.69 15.09
CA SER A 265 20.49 6.45 14.46
C SER A 265 21.35 5.27 14.91
N PRO A 266 20.76 4.15 15.38
CA PRO A 266 21.53 2.99 15.84
C PRO A 266 22.32 2.39 14.68
N PHE A 267 23.45 1.72 14.95
CA PHE A 267 24.21 1.11 13.86
C PHE A 267 23.40 0.05 13.11
N VAL A 268 22.65 -0.79 13.82
CA VAL A 268 21.68 -1.72 13.24
C VAL A 268 20.29 -1.12 13.38
N THR A 269 19.65 -0.80 12.26
CA THR A 269 18.27 -0.31 12.22
C THR A 269 17.32 -1.48 12.53
N PRO A 270 16.45 -1.37 13.55
CA PRO A 270 15.44 -2.40 13.85
C PRO A 270 14.55 -2.69 12.64
N ASN A 271 14.10 -3.93 12.48
CA ASN A 271 13.26 -4.35 11.33
C ASN A 271 11.96 -3.52 11.20
N SER A 272 11.37 -3.10 12.32
CA SER A 272 10.17 -2.25 12.38
C SER A 272 10.40 -0.81 11.93
N ASP A 273 11.65 -0.33 12.09
CA ASP A 273 12.03 1.06 11.86
C ASP A 273 12.81 1.21 10.55
N PHE A 274 13.11 0.09 9.88
CA PHE A 274 13.76 0.08 8.59
C PHE A 274 12.82 0.66 7.54
N TYR A 275 13.26 1.72 6.86
CA TYR A 275 12.43 2.46 5.91
C TYR A 275 11.77 1.54 4.88
N ARG A 276 10.54 1.89 4.50
CA ARG A 276 9.80 1.15 3.47
C ARG A 276 9.44 2.08 2.31
N VAL A 277 10.07 1.80 1.17
CA VAL A 277 9.71 2.39 -0.13
C VAL A 277 9.46 1.25 -1.11
N ASP A 278 8.29 1.24 -1.74
CA ASP A 278 7.90 0.30 -2.80
C ASP A 278 6.89 0.95 -3.74
N THR A 279 6.70 0.40 -4.93
CA THR A 279 5.61 0.78 -5.86
C THR A 279 4.30 0.07 -5.51
N ALA A 280 4.36 -1.06 -4.79
CA ALA A 280 3.21 -1.88 -4.45
C ALA A 280 2.18 -1.12 -3.58
N LEU A 281 0.94 -1.05 -4.05
CA LEU A 281 -0.20 -0.58 -3.23
C LEU A 281 -0.61 -1.60 -2.17
N VAL A 282 -0.42 -2.89 -2.45
CA VAL A 282 -0.66 -3.99 -1.51
C VAL A 282 0.58 -4.87 -1.48
N VAL A 283 1.10 -5.10 -0.28
CA VAL A 283 2.28 -5.94 -0.06
C VAL A 283 2.03 -7.38 -0.55
N PRO A 284 2.83 -7.90 -1.49
CA PRO A 284 2.74 -9.29 -1.96
C PRO A 284 2.80 -10.30 -0.81
N GLN A 285 1.97 -11.34 -0.94
CA GLN A 285 1.86 -12.44 0.01
C GLN A 285 2.34 -13.70 -0.72
N VAL A 286 3.64 -13.92 -0.70
CA VAL A 286 4.28 -15.00 -1.46
C VAL A 286 4.48 -16.20 -0.54
N ASP A 287 3.86 -17.33 -0.88
CA ASP A 287 4.05 -18.59 -0.15
C ASP A 287 5.45 -19.15 -0.46
N PRO A 288 6.30 -19.43 0.55
CA PRO A 288 7.63 -19.96 0.33
C PRO A 288 7.64 -21.36 -0.30
N ASN A 289 6.55 -22.14 -0.20
CA ASN A 289 6.48 -23.47 -0.80
C ASN A 289 6.24 -23.43 -2.31
N ASP A 290 5.56 -22.39 -2.80
CA ASP A 290 5.28 -22.17 -4.22
C ASP A 290 6.30 -21.23 -4.88
N TRP A 291 7.13 -20.56 -4.08
CA TRP A 291 8.13 -19.62 -4.57
C TRP A 291 9.27 -20.35 -5.32
N SER A 292 9.62 -19.78 -6.48
CA SER A 292 10.82 -20.13 -7.23
C SER A 292 11.47 -18.86 -7.82
N LEU A 293 12.78 -18.93 -8.00
CA LEU A 293 13.57 -17.95 -8.73
C LEU A 293 14.10 -18.55 -10.02
N ARG A 294 13.76 -17.94 -11.15
CA ARG A 294 14.28 -18.32 -12.47
C ARG A 294 15.36 -17.34 -12.93
N ILE A 295 16.51 -17.86 -13.38
CA ILE A 295 17.59 -17.08 -13.99
C ILE A 295 17.81 -17.59 -15.41
N HIS A 296 17.65 -16.72 -16.40
CA HIS A 296 17.67 -17.08 -17.83
C HIS A 296 18.21 -15.93 -18.70
N GLY A 297 18.09 -16.03 -20.02
CA GLY A 297 18.59 -15.03 -20.98
C GLY A 297 20.00 -15.34 -21.46
N LEU A 298 20.91 -14.37 -21.38
CA LEU A 298 22.31 -14.47 -21.78
C LEU A 298 23.16 -15.30 -20.79
N VAL A 299 22.77 -16.57 -20.63
CA VAL A 299 23.44 -17.57 -19.78
C VAL A 299 23.75 -18.85 -20.57
N ASP A 300 24.72 -19.62 -20.11
CA ASP A 300 25.04 -20.95 -20.65
C ASP A 300 23.97 -21.97 -20.27
N ARG A 301 23.48 -21.90 -19.02
CA ARG A 301 22.51 -22.81 -18.43
C ARG A 301 21.51 -22.02 -17.59
N PRO A 302 20.22 -21.99 -17.96
CA PRO A 302 19.19 -21.45 -17.09
C PRO A 302 19.17 -22.17 -15.74
N VAL A 303 18.88 -21.42 -14.68
CA VAL A 303 18.81 -21.93 -13.30
C VAL A 303 17.41 -21.65 -12.76
N GLU A 304 16.85 -22.62 -12.04
CA GLU A 304 15.60 -22.46 -11.29
C GLU A 304 15.85 -22.96 -9.86
N LEU A 305 15.54 -22.12 -8.88
CA LEU A 305 15.77 -22.40 -7.46
C LEU A 305 14.47 -22.26 -6.68
N THR A 306 14.10 -23.29 -5.91
CA THR A 306 13.04 -23.16 -4.92
C THR A 306 13.56 -22.51 -3.64
N TYR A 307 12.65 -22.08 -2.76
CA TYR A 307 13.05 -21.51 -1.46
C TYR A 307 13.81 -22.55 -0.63
N ALA A 308 13.35 -23.81 -0.67
CA ALA A 308 14.00 -24.92 0.00
C ALA A 308 15.41 -25.22 -0.56
N ASP A 309 15.65 -24.97 -1.84
CA ASP A 309 16.99 -25.11 -2.43
C ASP A 309 17.91 -24.00 -1.93
N LEU A 310 17.45 -22.73 -1.92
CA LEU A 310 18.23 -21.61 -1.39
C LEU A 310 18.66 -21.83 0.06
N LEU A 311 17.76 -22.32 0.93
CA LEU A 311 18.09 -22.59 2.33
C LEU A 311 19.11 -23.73 2.52
N LYS A 312 19.33 -24.58 1.52
CA LYS A 312 20.36 -25.63 1.56
C LYS A 312 21.70 -25.17 1.00
N MET A 313 21.75 -24.03 0.32
CA MET A 313 22.98 -23.47 -0.22
C MET A 313 23.84 -22.82 0.87
N PRO A 314 25.15 -22.62 0.63
CA PRO A 314 26.02 -21.91 1.58
C PRO A 314 25.58 -20.45 1.78
N LEU A 315 24.92 -20.17 2.90
CA LEU A 315 24.47 -18.82 3.24
C LEU A 315 25.62 -17.95 3.78
N THR A 316 25.63 -16.70 3.39
CA THR A 316 26.57 -15.66 3.84
C THR A 316 25.81 -14.60 4.64
N GLU A 317 26.40 -14.16 5.75
CA GLU A 317 25.96 -12.97 6.47
C GLU A 317 26.76 -11.74 6.02
N ALA A 318 26.07 -10.63 5.77
CA ALA A 318 26.70 -9.36 5.44
C ALA A 318 25.96 -8.19 6.11
N ASP A 319 26.70 -7.25 6.69
CA ASP A 319 26.16 -5.98 7.17
C ASP A 319 26.13 -4.99 5.98
N VAL A 320 24.95 -4.54 5.59
CA VAL A 320 24.76 -3.68 4.41
C VAL A 320 23.78 -2.55 4.72
N THR A 321 24.18 -1.33 4.39
CA THR A 321 23.27 -0.18 4.33
C THR A 321 22.56 -0.14 3.00
N LEU A 322 21.22 -0.12 3.04
CA LEU A 322 20.39 0.20 1.89
C LEU A 322 20.06 1.69 1.90
N THR A 323 20.09 2.30 0.73
CA THR A 323 19.74 3.70 0.53
C THR A 323 18.75 3.80 -0.62
N CYS A 324 17.66 4.54 -0.41
CA CYS A 324 16.71 4.84 -1.48
C CYS A 324 17.23 6.00 -2.33
N VAL A 325 16.99 5.95 -3.64
CA VAL A 325 17.31 7.08 -4.53
C VAL A 325 16.45 8.31 -4.22
N SER A 326 15.22 8.10 -3.73
CA SER A 326 14.31 9.15 -3.28
C SER A 326 14.74 9.84 -1.98
N ASN A 327 15.86 9.41 -1.36
CA ASN A 327 16.35 10.05 -0.15
C ASN A 327 16.84 11.47 -0.49
N GLU A 328 16.20 12.47 0.11
CA GLU A 328 16.70 13.84 0.09
C GLU A 328 17.97 13.97 0.94
N VAL A 329 18.68 15.08 0.80
CA VAL A 329 19.79 15.42 1.68
C VAL A 329 19.27 15.51 3.12
N GLY A 330 19.82 14.70 4.02
CA GLY A 330 19.35 14.60 5.40
C GLY A 330 18.09 13.76 5.60
N GLY A 331 17.57 13.13 4.54
CA GLY A 331 16.33 12.36 4.60
C GLY A 331 16.42 11.03 5.37
N PRO A 332 15.28 10.39 5.64
CA PRO A 332 15.18 9.18 6.46
C PRO A 332 15.36 7.87 5.68
N TYR A 333 15.44 7.90 4.35
CA TYR A 333 15.39 6.70 3.50
C TYR A 333 16.76 6.03 3.33
N ALA A 334 17.43 5.78 4.45
CA ALA A 334 18.63 4.97 4.56
C ALA A 334 18.57 4.15 5.86
N GLY A 335 18.96 2.88 5.80
CA GLY A 335 18.96 1.98 6.95
C GLY A 335 20.02 0.90 6.82
N ASN A 336 20.58 0.47 7.94
CA ASN A 336 21.66 -0.52 7.97
C ASN A 336 21.20 -1.78 8.70
N ALA A 337 21.41 -2.94 8.08
CA ALA A 337 20.96 -4.21 8.62
C ALA A 337 21.96 -5.32 8.33
N ARG A 338 21.88 -6.38 9.14
CA ARG A 338 22.55 -7.65 8.86
C ARG A 338 21.65 -8.51 7.98
N TRP A 339 22.16 -8.94 6.85
CA TRP A 339 21.44 -9.78 5.90
C TRP A 339 22.03 -11.19 5.91
N LEU A 340 21.18 -12.20 5.76
CA LEU A 340 21.59 -13.60 5.56
C LEU A 340 21.01 -14.08 4.23
N GLY A 341 21.86 -14.61 3.34
CA GLY A 341 21.43 -15.03 2.01
C GLY A 341 22.48 -15.79 1.21
N VAL A 342 22.09 -16.30 0.05
CA VAL A 342 23.01 -16.90 -0.93
C VAL A 342 23.68 -15.77 -1.71
N ARG A 343 25.01 -15.83 -1.92
CA ARG A 343 25.68 -14.85 -2.76
C ARG A 343 25.22 -15.00 -4.21
N MET A 344 24.72 -13.92 -4.79
CA MET A 344 24.21 -13.88 -6.16
C MET A 344 25.26 -14.36 -7.15
N ALA A 345 26.52 -13.96 -6.96
CA ALA A 345 27.64 -14.36 -7.80
C ALA A 345 27.85 -15.89 -7.85
N ASP A 346 27.52 -16.63 -6.79
CA ASP A 346 27.66 -18.09 -6.77
C ASP A 346 26.62 -18.75 -7.69
N VAL A 347 25.38 -18.27 -7.66
CA VAL A 347 24.30 -18.73 -8.55
C VAL A 347 24.57 -18.32 -10.00
N LEU A 348 25.02 -17.08 -10.23
CA LEU A 348 25.32 -16.59 -11.58
C LEU A 348 26.52 -17.33 -12.21
N ARG A 349 27.52 -17.74 -11.42
CA ARG A 349 28.60 -18.63 -11.87
C ARG A 349 28.08 -20.01 -12.26
N GLN A 350 27.06 -20.53 -11.57
CA GLN A 350 26.42 -21.80 -11.95
C GLN A 350 25.70 -21.68 -13.29
N ALA A 351 25.02 -20.56 -13.52
CA ALA A 351 24.32 -20.25 -14.77
C ALA A 351 25.28 -20.01 -15.95
N GLY A 352 26.46 -19.44 -15.69
CA GLY A 352 27.47 -19.14 -16.71
C GLY A 352 27.08 -17.92 -17.56
N LEU A 353 27.37 -16.71 -17.09
CA LEU A 353 27.06 -15.48 -17.82
C LEU A 353 27.81 -15.41 -19.15
N ARG A 354 27.12 -15.07 -20.24
CA ARG A 354 27.78 -14.77 -21.52
C ARG A 354 28.56 -13.47 -21.43
N SER A 355 29.67 -13.38 -22.17
CA SER A 355 30.62 -12.26 -22.07
C SER A 355 30.08 -10.89 -22.46
N ASN A 356 28.94 -10.84 -23.15
CA ASN A 356 28.28 -9.60 -23.56
C ASN A 356 27.09 -9.23 -22.66
N ALA A 357 26.84 -9.96 -21.56
CA ALA A 357 25.83 -9.59 -20.58
C ALA A 357 26.34 -8.48 -19.66
N ASP A 358 25.57 -7.41 -19.50
CA ASP A 358 25.93 -6.29 -18.60
C ASP A 358 24.80 -5.90 -17.63
N MET A 359 23.60 -6.49 -17.78
CA MET A 359 22.43 -6.20 -16.95
C MET A 359 21.77 -7.47 -16.43
N LEU A 360 21.39 -7.46 -15.15
CA LEU A 360 20.48 -8.40 -14.52
C LEU A 360 19.13 -7.70 -14.37
N LEU A 361 18.20 -7.99 -15.28
CA LEU A 361 16.82 -7.49 -15.18
C LEU A 361 16.04 -8.41 -14.25
N SER A 362 15.90 -8.01 -12.98
CA SER A 362 15.14 -8.76 -11.99
C SER A 362 13.68 -8.33 -11.96
N THR A 363 12.79 -9.29 -11.72
CA THR A 363 11.33 -9.08 -11.63
C THR A 363 10.82 -9.54 -10.28
N SER A 364 10.02 -8.70 -9.65
CA SER A 364 9.28 -8.99 -8.43
C SER A 364 7.98 -9.73 -8.73
N ALA A 365 7.44 -10.45 -7.75
CA ALA A 365 6.15 -11.14 -7.85
C ALA A 365 4.96 -10.21 -8.17
N ASP A 366 5.12 -8.89 -8.01
CA ASP A 366 4.12 -7.87 -8.38
C ASP A 366 4.37 -7.21 -9.75
N GLY A 367 5.37 -7.69 -10.50
CA GLY A 367 5.72 -7.18 -11.83
C GLY A 367 6.72 -6.02 -11.83
N PHE A 368 7.13 -5.50 -10.67
CA PHE A 368 8.17 -4.47 -10.61
C PHE A 368 9.53 -5.00 -11.09
N THR A 369 10.25 -4.20 -11.89
CA THR A 369 11.58 -4.58 -12.42
C THR A 369 12.71 -3.64 -12.00
N CYS A 370 13.88 -4.23 -11.71
CA CYS A 370 15.15 -3.54 -11.48
C CYS A 370 16.21 -3.98 -12.48
N GLY A 371 17.06 -3.05 -12.92
CA GLY A 371 18.21 -3.32 -13.78
C GLY A 371 19.51 -3.20 -13.01
N THR A 372 20.07 -4.32 -12.55
CA THR A 372 21.33 -4.31 -11.79
C THR A 372 22.52 -4.54 -12.73
N PRO A 373 23.59 -3.72 -12.68
CA PRO A 373 24.82 -3.99 -13.43
C PRO A 373 25.44 -5.34 -13.03
N ALA A 374 25.67 -6.20 -14.02
CA ALA A 374 26.15 -7.57 -13.79
C ALA A 374 27.59 -7.58 -13.26
N ASP A 375 28.44 -6.66 -13.74
CA ASP A 375 29.83 -6.49 -13.30
C ASP A 375 29.90 -6.14 -11.80
N VAL A 376 29.01 -5.27 -11.32
CA VAL A 376 28.90 -4.88 -9.91
C VAL A 376 28.53 -6.07 -9.01
N VAL A 377 27.64 -6.95 -9.46
CA VAL A 377 27.29 -8.16 -8.70
C VAL A 377 28.44 -9.17 -8.67
N MET A 378 29.30 -9.16 -9.69
CA MET A 378 30.39 -10.12 -9.88
C MET A 378 31.75 -9.63 -9.34
N ASP A 379 31.85 -8.41 -8.83
CA ASP A 379 33.12 -7.79 -8.39
C ASP A 379 33.68 -8.30 -7.07
N GLY A 380 32.95 -9.19 -6.40
CA GLY A 380 33.35 -9.81 -5.14
C GLY A 380 32.66 -9.25 -3.90
N ARG A 381 31.84 -8.18 -4.01
CA ARG A 381 30.99 -7.71 -2.92
C ARG A 381 29.96 -8.77 -2.48
N ASP A 382 29.39 -8.59 -1.31
CA ASP A 382 28.35 -9.49 -0.80
C ASP A 382 26.96 -9.08 -1.31
N ALA A 383 26.77 -9.26 -2.61
CA ALA A 383 25.46 -9.21 -3.26
C ALA A 383 24.68 -10.49 -2.95
N LEU A 384 23.51 -10.38 -2.31
CA LEU A 384 22.77 -11.52 -1.75
C LEU A 384 21.36 -11.68 -2.33
N PHE A 385 20.95 -12.94 -2.51
CA PHE A 385 19.56 -13.36 -2.39
C PHE A 385 19.26 -13.60 -0.91
N ALA A 386 18.78 -12.56 -0.23
CA ALA A 386 18.57 -12.54 1.21
C ALA A 386 17.26 -13.21 1.59
N VAL A 387 17.34 -14.09 2.60
CA VAL A 387 16.21 -14.83 3.21
C VAL A 387 15.95 -14.42 4.66
N ALA A 388 16.87 -13.65 5.25
CA ALA A 388 16.76 -13.16 6.62
C ALA A 388 17.40 -11.77 6.79
N MET A 389 16.91 -11.05 7.79
CA MET A 389 17.27 -9.69 8.12
C MET A 389 17.33 -9.53 9.65
N ASN A 390 18.46 -9.04 10.14
CA ASN A 390 18.78 -8.86 11.56
C ASN A 390 18.58 -10.12 12.41
N GLY A 391 18.92 -11.29 11.86
CA GLY A 391 18.80 -12.58 12.53
C GLY A 391 17.38 -13.16 12.56
N GLU A 392 16.41 -12.47 11.97
CA GLU A 392 15.03 -12.93 11.83
C GLU A 392 14.73 -13.32 10.38
N VAL A 393 13.75 -14.22 10.20
CA VAL A 393 13.22 -14.53 8.87
C VAL A 393 12.72 -13.25 8.24
N LEU A 394 13.07 -13.01 6.97
CA LEU A 394 12.82 -11.75 6.28
C LEU A 394 11.37 -11.28 6.50
N PRO A 395 11.12 -10.06 6.98
CA PRO A 395 9.76 -9.54 7.11
C PRO A 395 9.04 -9.45 5.76
N VAL A 396 7.72 -9.64 5.76
CA VAL A 396 6.90 -9.62 4.53
C VAL A 396 7.02 -8.28 3.80
N ASP A 397 6.92 -7.18 4.54
CA ASP A 397 7.08 -5.81 4.04
C ASP A 397 8.47 -5.53 3.42
N HIS A 398 9.47 -6.32 3.83
CA HIS A 398 10.86 -6.21 3.39
C HIS A 398 11.25 -7.26 2.35
N GLY A 399 10.30 -8.05 1.82
CA GLY A 399 10.52 -8.89 0.65
C GLY A 399 10.45 -10.40 0.88
N PHE A 400 9.88 -10.89 1.99
CA PHE A 400 9.70 -12.33 2.22
C PHE A 400 9.00 -13.04 1.04
N PRO A 401 9.49 -14.20 0.55
CA PRO A 401 10.54 -15.02 1.16
C PRO A 401 11.97 -14.62 0.79
N VAL A 402 12.17 -13.96 -0.35
CA VAL A 402 13.50 -13.63 -0.87
C VAL A 402 13.52 -12.23 -1.48
N ARG A 403 14.57 -11.46 -1.14
CA ARG A 403 14.88 -10.20 -1.81
C ARG A 403 16.31 -10.17 -2.35
N GLN A 404 16.57 -9.31 -3.32
CA GLN A 404 17.92 -8.89 -3.68
C GLN A 404 18.43 -7.83 -2.70
N VAL A 405 19.73 -7.91 -2.39
CA VAL A 405 20.50 -6.92 -1.63
C VAL A 405 21.87 -6.78 -2.30
N VAL A 406 22.10 -5.68 -3.03
CA VAL A 406 23.40 -5.40 -3.65
C VAL A 406 23.99 -4.11 -3.04
N PRO A 407 25.10 -4.21 -2.28
CA PRO A 407 25.76 -3.04 -1.70
C PRO A 407 26.19 -2.02 -2.76
N GLY A 408 26.25 -0.74 -2.40
CA GLY A 408 26.83 0.32 -3.26
C GLY A 408 25.91 0.89 -4.34
N LEU A 409 24.70 0.36 -4.50
CA LEU A 409 23.72 0.80 -5.50
C LEU A 409 22.40 1.19 -4.84
N TYR A 410 21.75 2.26 -5.33
CA TYR A 410 20.44 2.69 -4.82
C TYR A 410 19.38 1.61 -5.03
N GLY A 411 18.44 1.49 -4.08
CA GLY A 411 17.51 0.36 -4.01
C GLY A 411 16.68 0.08 -5.28
N TYR A 412 16.41 1.08 -6.12
CA TYR A 412 15.62 0.93 -7.34
C TYR A 412 16.32 0.17 -8.48
N VAL A 413 17.64 -0.03 -8.37
CA VAL A 413 18.44 -0.84 -9.32
C VAL A 413 19.03 -2.10 -8.66
N SER A 414 18.86 -2.29 -7.35
CA SER A 414 19.70 -3.21 -6.58
C SER A 414 18.99 -4.05 -5.52
N ALA A 415 17.73 -3.74 -5.22
CA ALA A 415 17.08 -4.24 -4.02
C ALA A 415 15.65 -4.77 -4.26
N THR A 416 15.44 -5.51 -5.36
CA THR A 416 14.15 -6.11 -5.72
C THR A 416 13.62 -7.00 -4.61
N LYS A 417 12.48 -6.59 -4.03
CA LYS A 417 11.72 -7.38 -3.05
C LYS A 417 10.90 -8.45 -3.77
N TRP A 418 10.61 -9.57 -3.10
CA TRP A 418 9.78 -10.66 -3.63
C TRP A 418 10.26 -11.14 -5.01
N VAL A 419 11.58 -11.27 -5.19
CA VAL A 419 12.17 -11.54 -6.50
C VAL A 419 11.80 -12.95 -6.98
N VAL A 420 11.39 -13.09 -8.24
CA VAL A 420 10.96 -14.36 -8.84
C VAL A 420 11.62 -14.67 -10.19
N ASP A 421 12.14 -13.66 -10.89
CA ASP A 421 12.80 -13.85 -12.19
C ASP A 421 14.02 -12.92 -12.32
N ILE A 422 15.04 -13.39 -13.04
CA ILE A 422 16.17 -12.60 -13.50
C ILE A 422 16.46 -12.97 -14.96
N LYS A 423 16.20 -12.02 -15.86
CA LYS A 423 16.68 -12.06 -17.24
C LYS A 423 18.08 -11.44 -17.29
N VAL A 424 19.09 -12.26 -17.54
CA VAL A 424 20.43 -11.79 -17.87
C VAL A 424 20.39 -11.22 -19.29
N THR A 425 20.68 -9.93 -19.42
CA THR A 425 20.50 -9.16 -20.66
C THR A 425 21.53 -8.02 -20.75
N ARG A 426 21.23 -7.00 -21.55
CA ARG A 426 22.04 -5.80 -21.72
C ARG A 426 21.22 -4.52 -21.53
N PHE A 427 21.84 -3.47 -21.00
CA PHE A 427 21.23 -2.15 -20.87
C PHE A 427 20.84 -1.52 -22.22
N ASP A 428 21.48 -1.93 -23.32
CA ASP A 428 21.11 -1.46 -24.68
C ASP A 428 19.91 -2.21 -25.29
N ALA A 429 19.42 -3.26 -24.63
CA ALA A 429 18.41 -4.17 -25.16
C ALA A 429 17.13 -4.22 -24.31
N ASP A 430 17.21 -3.89 -23.03
CA ASP A 430 16.07 -3.86 -22.11
C ASP A 430 16.18 -2.67 -21.14
N GLU A 431 15.03 -2.26 -20.60
CA GLU A 431 14.93 -1.19 -19.61
C GLU A 431 14.14 -1.65 -18.38
N ALA A 432 14.58 -1.25 -17.19
CA ALA A 432 13.87 -1.50 -15.93
C ALA A 432 12.83 -0.41 -15.65
N TYR A 433 11.91 -0.64 -14.70
CA TYR A 433 10.73 0.19 -14.45
C TYR A 433 10.99 1.71 -14.41
N TRP A 434 12.08 2.14 -13.78
CA TRP A 434 12.40 3.56 -13.57
C TRP A 434 13.20 4.21 -14.70
N THR A 435 13.91 3.45 -15.53
CA THR A 435 14.73 3.97 -16.63
C THR A 435 13.91 4.80 -17.64
N PRO A 436 12.79 4.32 -18.22
CA PRO A 436 11.99 5.10 -19.16
C PRO A 436 11.26 6.27 -18.48
N ARG A 437 11.28 6.33 -17.14
CA ARG A 437 10.72 7.42 -16.33
C ARG A 437 11.77 8.51 -16.01
N GLY A 438 12.96 8.42 -16.59
CA GLY A 438 14.01 9.44 -16.52
C GLY A 438 15.03 9.25 -15.39
N TRP A 439 15.02 8.12 -14.70
CA TRP A 439 16.05 7.79 -13.70
C TRP A 439 17.28 7.18 -14.35
N SER A 440 18.45 7.36 -13.73
CA SER A 440 19.70 6.77 -14.22
C SER A 440 19.63 5.24 -14.23
N GLU A 441 20.28 4.58 -15.18
CA GLU A 441 20.20 3.12 -15.32
C GLU A 441 21.05 2.37 -14.27
N LYS A 442 22.16 2.96 -13.81
CA LYS A 442 23.15 2.28 -12.94
C LYS A 442 23.02 2.63 -11.46
N GLY A 443 22.50 3.82 -11.13
CA GLY A 443 22.20 4.27 -9.76
C GLY A 443 23.26 3.98 -8.68
N PRO A 444 24.57 4.30 -8.85
CA PRO A 444 25.55 4.17 -7.77
C PRO A 444 25.23 5.12 -6.61
N ILE A 445 25.39 4.64 -5.37
CA ILE A 445 25.15 5.48 -4.19
C ILE A 445 26.20 6.59 -4.12
N LYS A 446 25.74 7.83 -3.90
CA LYS A 446 26.61 8.99 -3.67
C LYS A 446 27.06 9.03 -2.21
N THR A 447 28.28 9.50 -1.99
CA THR A 447 28.78 9.85 -0.64
C THR A 447 27.83 10.85 0.00
N GLN A 448 27.36 10.53 1.20
CA GLN A 448 26.35 11.32 1.91
C GLN A 448 26.62 11.35 3.41
N SER A 449 26.12 12.39 4.09
CA SER A 449 26.13 12.51 5.54
C SER A 449 24.90 13.24 6.04
N ARG A 450 24.48 12.91 7.25
CA ARG A 450 23.28 13.44 7.91
C ARG A 450 23.58 13.70 9.37
N ILE A 451 23.26 14.91 9.83
CA ILE A 451 23.08 15.25 11.26
C ILE A 451 21.78 14.61 11.75
N ASP A 452 21.89 13.75 12.76
CA ASP A 452 20.72 13.15 13.44
C ASP A 452 20.38 13.92 14.73
N VAL A 453 21.42 14.40 15.42
CA VAL A 453 21.28 15.20 16.63
C VAL A 453 22.23 16.40 16.59
N PRO A 454 21.77 17.60 16.93
CA PRO A 454 20.36 17.95 17.17
C PRO A 454 19.50 17.80 15.90
N GLY A 455 18.21 17.54 16.09
CA GLY A 455 17.22 17.49 15.01
C GLY A 455 16.81 18.89 14.55
N TYR A 456 16.13 18.96 13.41
CA TYR A 456 15.60 20.21 12.88
C TYR A 456 14.59 20.85 13.84
N GLY A 457 14.84 22.11 14.23
CA GLY A 457 13.97 22.87 15.12
C GLY A 457 14.12 22.55 16.61
N ASP A 458 15.09 21.70 16.99
CA ASP A 458 15.37 21.42 18.39
C ASP A 458 15.79 22.70 19.16
N SER A 459 15.33 22.78 20.40
CA SER A 459 15.80 23.78 21.36
C SER A 459 16.86 23.16 22.27
N LEU A 460 18.07 23.69 22.23
CA LEU A 460 19.20 23.26 23.05
C LEU A 460 19.42 24.21 24.22
N GLN A 461 20.02 23.70 25.30
CA GLN A 461 20.56 24.56 26.36
C GLN A 461 21.96 25.00 25.97
N ALA A 462 22.33 26.24 26.29
CA ALA A 462 23.69 26.70 26.13
C ALA A 462 24.68 25.85 26.98
N GLY A 463 25.89 25.68 26.47
CA GLY A 463 26.95 24.88 27.07
C GLY A 463 27.39 23.70 26.20
N ARG A 464 28.14 22.78 26.80
CA ARG A 464 28.72 21.64 26.09
C ARG A 464 27.62 20.66 25.66
N THR A 465 27.50 20.44 24.36
CA THR A 465 26.60 19.50 23.71
C THR A 465 27.34 18.70 22.65
N THR A 466 26.64 17.78 21.99
CA THR A 466 27.17 16.92 20.94
C THR A 466 26.34 17.08 19.66
N ILE A 467 27.03 17.25 18.54
CA ILE A 467 26.46 17.11 17.20
C ILE A 467 26.86 15.71 16.71
N ALA A 468 25.92 14.89 16.29
CA ALA A 468 26.19 13.54 15.83
C ALA A 468 25.24 13.12 14.71
N GLY A 469 25.65 12.10 13.98
CA GLY A 469 24.88 11.57 12.87
C GLY A 469 25.53 10.37 12.20
N VAL A 470 25.07 10.09 10.99
CA VAL A 470 25.58 9.00 10.15
C VAL A 470 26.12 9.53 8.84
N ALA A 471 27.08 8.81 8.25
CA ALA A 471 27.61 9.07 6.93
C ALA A 471 27.79 7.75 6.17
N TRP A 472 27.66 7.76 4.85
CA TRP A 472 27.78 6.56 4.03
C TRP A 472 28.39 6.85 2.67
N ALA A 473 29.08 5.84 2.13
CA ALA A 473 29.67 5.82 0.80
C ALA A 473 29.86 4.36 0.37
N GLN A 474 28.75 3.61 0.25
CA GLN A 474 28.81 2.15 0.13
C GLN A 474 29.67 1.68 -1.06
N HIS A 475 30.36 0.59 -0.77
CA HIS A 475 31.52 -0.01 -1.40
C HIS A 475 32.82 0.81 -1.47
N THR A 476 32.83 2.08 -1.05
CA THR A 476 34.07 2.88 -0.90
C THR A 476 34.46 3.07 0.57
N GLY A 477 33.49 3.32 1.45
CA GLY A 477 33.71 3.66 2.85
C GLY A 477 33.94 5.16 3.09
N VAL A 478 33.67 5.60 4.32
CA VAL A 478 33.81 7.00 4.77
C VAL A 478 35.11 7.17 5.53
N ASP A 479 35.96 8.09 5.08
CA ASP A 479 37.28 8.37 5.67
C ASP A 479 37.26 9.58 6.61
N ALA A 480 36.49 10.61 6.27
CA ALA A 480 36.32 11.80 7.10
C ALA A 480 34.88 12.30 7.12
N VAL A 481 34.48 12.88 8.26
CA VAL A 481 33.28 13.72 8.38
C VAL A 481 33.71 15.03 9.02
N GLU A 482 33.25 16.14 8.47
CA GLU A 482 33.51 17.48 8.96
C GLU A 482 32.20 18.19 9.22
N VAL A 483 32.16 18.99 10.29
CA VAL A 483 31.03 19.80 10.68
C VAL A 483 31.48 21.26 10.82
N ARG A 484 30.66 22.20 10.37
CA ARG A 484 30.86 23.63 10.69
C ARG A 484 29.60 24.22 11.30
N VAL A 485 29.81 25.26 12.09
CA VAL A 485 28.76 26.04 12.75
C VAL A 485 28.85 27.48 12.23
N ASP A 486 27.71 28.06 11.84
CA ASP A 486 27.56 29.45 11.40
C ASP A 486 28.53 29.88 10.28
N ARG A 487 28.75 28.99 9.31
CA ARG A 487 29.73 29.17 8.22
C ARG A 487 31.17 29.42 8.70
N GLY A 488 31.48 29.03 9.94
CA GLY A 488 32.83 29.03 10.49
C GLY A 488 33.72 27.93 9.87
N GLU A 489 34.81 27.62 10.56
CA GLU A 489 35.76 26.61 10.10
C GLU A 489 35.15 25.20 10.16
N TRP A 490 35.54 24.37 9.18
CA TRP A 490 35.25 22.94 9.20
C TRP A 490 36.06 22.26 10.29
N ARG A 491 35.39 21.53 11.16
CA ARG A 491 35.99 20.77 12.25
C ARG A 491 35.79 19.28 12.00
N GLN A 492 36.86 18.51 12.12
CA GLN A 492 36.81 17.06 11.91
C GLN A 492 36.06 16.38 13.06
N ALA A 493 35.08 15.54 12.73
CA ALA A 493 34.33 14.73 13.67
C ALA A 493 35.07 13.44 14.03
N LYS A 494 34.76 12.90 15.21
CA LYS A 494 35.15 11.55 15.61
C LYS A 494 34.28 10.54 14.87
N LEU A 495 34.89 9.56 14.23
CA LEU A 495 34.18 8.49 13.53
C LEU A 495 34.13 7.21 14.37
N ALA A 496 32.98 6.53 14.35
CA ALA A 496 32.81 5.19 14.90
C ALA A 496 33.63 4.15 14.12
N ALA A 497 33.81 2.96 14.69
CA ALA A 497 34.36 1.83 13.95
C ALA A 497 33.27 1.22 13.02
N VAL A 498 33.67 0.53 11.95
CA VAL A 498 32.73 -0.19 11.06
C VAL A 498 33.33 -1.55 10.66
N PRO A 499 32.51 -2.57 10.40
CA PRO A 499 32.99 -3.89 10.00
C PRO A 499 33.54 -3.93 8.55
N GLY A 500 33.14 -2.96 7.71
CA GLY A 500 33.53 -2.88 6.30
C GLY A 500 32.98 -1.63 5.59
N PRO A 501 33.20 -1.50 4.28
CA PRO A 501 32.85 -0.30 3.50
C PRO A 501 31.36 -0.23 3.09
N ASP A 502 30.59 -1.30 3.28
CA ASP A 502 29.20 -1.44 2.81
C ASP A 502 28.15 -1.00 3.85
N THR A 503 28.59 -0.51 5.00
CA THR A 503 27.73 0.03 6.07
C THR A 503 27.89 1.55 6.17
N TRP A 504 26.87 2.22 6.70
CA TRP A 504 27.02 3.57 7.21
C TRP A 504 27.97 3.59 8.41
N ARG A 505 28.44 4.79 8.74
CA ARG A 505 29.39 5.06 9.81
C ARG A 505 28.82 6.16 10.68
N GLN A 506 28.64 5.89 11.96
CA GLN A 506 28.29 6.91 12.94
C GLN A 506 29.46 7.89 13.15
N TRP A 507 29.14 9.14 13.45
CA TRP A 507 30.11 10.17 13.76
C TRP A 507 29.59 11.11 14.84
N SER A 508 30.50 11.76 15.58
CA SER A 508 30.14 12.79 16.56
C SER A 508 31.21 13.85 16.73
N ILE A 509 30.81 15.04 17.17
CA ILE A 509 31.70 16.14 17.53
C ILE A 509 31.14 16.91 18.73
N ASP A 510 32.02 17.25 19.67
CA ASP A 510 31.67 18.10 20.79
C ASP A 510 31.56 19.56 20.34
N TRP A 511 30.51 20.23 20.82
CA TRP A 511 30.20 21.61 20.52
C TRP A 511 29.87 22.37 21.79
N ASP A 512 30.57 23.48 22.04
CA ASP A 512 30.21 24.43 23.07
C ASP A 512 29.18 25.42 22.48
N ALA A 513 27.90 25.10 22.66
CA ALA A 513 26.80 25.86 22.09
C ALA A 513 26.58 27.17 22.86
N THR A 514 26.67 28.30 22.16
CA THR A 514 26.34 29.63 22.70
C THR A 514 24.85 29.92 22.54
N THR A 515 24.27 30.79 23.36
CA THR A 515 22.88 31.22 23.17
C THR A 515 22.71 31.92 21.83
N GLY A 516 21.68 31.54 21.06
CA GLY A 516 21.43 32.10 19.73
C GLY A 516 20.81 31.09 18.76
N GLU A 517 20.44 31.57 17.58
CA GLU A 517 20.15 30.70 16.44
C GLU A 517 21.48 30.29 15.81
N HIS A 518 21.65 28.99 15.55
CA HIS A 518 22.86 28.43 14.96
C HIS A 518 22.53 27.58 13.74
N THR A 519 23.36 27.66 12.70
CA THR A 519 23.28 26.80 11.52
C THR A 519 24.41 25.79 11.54
N LEU A 520 24.07 24.51 11.53
CA LEU A 520 24.98 23.37 11.51
C LEU A 520 25.02 22.77 10.10
N GLU A 521 26.20 22.56 9.56
CA GLU A 521 26.38 21.93 8.24
C GLU A 521 27.36 20.76 8.36
N VAL A 522 27.10 19.67 7.62
CA VAL A 522 27.96 18.48 7.60
C VAL A 522 28.34 18.07 6.18
N ARG A 523 29.57 17.57 6.02
CA ARG A 523 30.05 16.91 4.81
C ARG A 523 30.91 15.69 5.15
N ALA A 524 30.87 14.68 4.29
CA ALA A 524 31.71 13.50 4.34
C ALA A 524 32.71 13.47 3.17
N THR A 525 33.84 12.82 3.40
CA THR A 525 34.84 12.46 2.40
C THR A 525 35.00 10.95 2.38
N ASP A 526 34.88 10.36 1.20
CA ASP A 526 35.04 8.91 1.03
C ASP A 526 36.52 8.49 1.04
N ALA A 527 36.78 7.18 1.12
CA ALA A 527 38.14 6.63 1.13
C ALA A 527 38.92 6.84 -0.17
N HIS A 528 38.30 7.35 -1.24
CA HIS A 528 38.98 7.78 -2.47
C HIS A 528 39.31 9.29 -2.46
N GLY A 529 39.05 10.00 -1.35
CA GLY A 529 39.32 11.42 -1.20
C GLY A 529 38.28 12.33 -1.86
N ARG A 530 37.10 11.80 -2.23
CA ARG A 530 36.02 12.60 -2.81
C ARG A 530 35.12 13.13 -1.69
N THR A 531 35.16 14.43 -1.48
CA THR A 531 34.27 15.14 -0.54
C THR A 531 32.91 15.41 -1.17
N GLN A 532 31.85 15.34 -0.37
CA GLN A 532 30.50 15.73 -0.78
C GLN A 532 30.46 17.14 -1.38
N THR A 533 29.82 17.26 -2.54
CA THR A 533 29.59 18.53 -3.22
C THR A 533 28.63 19.43 -2.42
N ASP A 534 28.90 20.73 -2.44
CA ASP A 534 28.02 21.77 -1.90
C ASP A 534 26.80 22.02 -2.80
N ARG A 535 26.92 21.70 -4.09
CA ARG A 535 25.86 21.92 -5.09
C ARG A 535 24.61 21.09 -4.77
N PRO A 536 23.48 21.74 -4.44
CA PRO A 536 22.25 21.03 -4.18
C PRO A 536 21.67 20.47 -5.48
N ALA A 537 21.21 19.23 -5.43
CA ALA A 537 20.42 18.62 -6.50
C ALA A 537 19.31 17.75 -5.87
N PRO A 538 18.10 17.75 -6.47
CA PRO A 538 17.01 16.89 -5.99
C PRO A 538 17.34 15.40 -6.22
N PRO A 539 16.55 14.48 -5.63
CA PRO A 539 16.69 13.04 -5.86
C PRO A 539 16.73 12.62 -7.33
N ALA A 540 15.84 13.14 -8.17
CA ALA A 540 15.84 12.79 -9.59
C ALA A 540 16.94 13.57 -10.35
N PRO A 541 17.64 12.96 -11.31
CA PRO A 541 17.46 11.59 -11.81
C PRO A 541 18.39 10.53 -11.18
N ASP A 542 19.31 10.92 -10.30
CA ASP A 542 20.46 10.08 -9.92
C ASP A 542 20.88 10.23 -8.45
N GLY A 543 19.92 10.44 -7.55
CA GLY A 543 20.14 10.68 -6.12
C GLY A 543 20.51 12.13 -5.81
N ALA A 544 20.06 12.60 -4.63
CA ALA A 544 20.26 13.97 -4.19
C ALA A 544 21.73 14.29 -3.89
N THR A 545 22.10 15.57 -3.99
CA THR A 545 23.41 16.10 -3.59
C THR A 545 23.27 17.39 -2.79
N GLY A 546 24.32 17.76 -2.06
CA GLY A 546 24.35 18.93 -1.17
C GLY A 546 24.80 18.55 0.24
N TRP A 547 25.03 19.56 1.07
CA TRP A 547 25.34 19.39 2.49
C TRP A 547 24.07 19.40 3.31
N HIS A 548 23.94 18.46 4.25
CA HIS A 548 22.83 18.51 5.20
C HIS A 548 23.04 19.69 6.14
N THR A 549 22.01 20.54 6.23
CA THR A 549 22.02 21.78 7.01
C THR A 549 20.87 21.75 8.01
N VAL A 550 21.18 21.99 9.28
CA VAL A 550 20.19 22.02 10.37
C VAL A 550 20.28 23.35 11.11
N THR A 551 19.15 24.03 11.27
CA THR A 551 19.05 25.23 12.11
C THR A 551 18.50 24.86 13.48
N VAL A 552 19.17 25.32 14.54
CA VAL A 552 18.79 25.06 15.93
C VAL A 552 18.74 26.33 16.76
N GLN A 553 17.88 26.34 17.77
CA GLN A 553 17.80 27.44 18.72
C GLN A 553 18.45 27.02 20.04
N VAL A 554 19.50 27.72 20.46
CA VAL A 554 20.15 27.53 21.75
C VAL A 554 19.65 28.60 22.72
N ARG A 555 19.22 28.19 23.92
CA ARG A 555 18.67 29.05 24.98
C ARG A 555 19.60 29.11 26.18
#